data_AF-A0A6V7L9V6-F1
#
_entry.id   AF-A0A6V7L9V6-F1
#
_cell.length_a   1.000
_cell.length_b   1.000
_cell.length_c   1.000
_cell.angle_alpha   90.00
_cell.angle_beta   90.00
_cell.angle_gamma   90.00
#
_symmetry.space_group_name_H-M   'P 1'
#
loop_
_entity.id
_entity.type
_entity.pdbx_description
1 polymer ?
#
loop_
_entity_poly.entity_id
_entity_poly.type
_entity_poly.pdbx_seq_one_letter_code
_entity_poly.pdbx_strand_id
1 'polypeptide(L)' 'SLDASTLAVLVNAAYFNGTWEEPFEREETRDDPFHLEDGTTKNISTMHISKEYSYGILEDVKAKFAELPYK' A
#
# COMPACT_ATOMS: atom_id res chain seq x y z
N SER A 1 -28.41 -8.91 10.35
CA SER A 1 -29.68 -8.47 9.74
C SER A 1 -30.12 -7.18 10.40
N LEU A 2 -31.03 -6.43 9.80
CA LEU A 2 -31.59 -5.23 10.40
C LEU A 2 -32.76 -5.58 11.32
N ASP A 3 -32.93 -4.82 12.39
CA ASP A 3 -34.06 -4.94 13.32
C ASP A 3 -35.36 -4.46 12.67
N ALA A 4 -36.50 -5.03 13.07
CA ALA A 4 -37.81 -4.68 12.53
C ALA A 4 -38.21 -3.21 12.78
N SER A 5 -37.61 -2.54 13.78
CA SER A 5 -37.84 -1.13 14.09
C SER A 5 -36.83 -0.16 13.42
N THR A 6 -35.94 -0.66 12.56
CA THR A 6 -34.94 0.19 11.88
C THR A 6 -35.63 1.21 10.98
N LEU A 7 -35.48 2.51 11.30
CA LEU A 7 -36.13 3.60 10.57
C LEU A 7 -35.30 4.12 9.38
N ALA A 8 -33.97 4.01 9.43
CA ALA A 8 -33.10 4.39 8.33
C ALA A 8 -31.75 3.67 8.43
N VAL A 9 -31.13 3.43 7.28
CA VAL A 9 -29.76 2.94 7.17
C VAL A 9 -29.03 3.77 6.11
N LEU A 10 -27.85 4.27 6.46
CA LEU A 10 -26.92 4.87 5.52
C LEU A 10 -25.73 3.93 5.37
N VAL A 11 -25.48 3.48 4.14
CA VAL A 11 -24.35 2.61 3.81
C VAL A 11 -23.47 3.28 2.77
N ASN A 12 -22.16 3.21 2.97
CA ASN A 12 -21.17 3.54 1.96
C ASN A 12 -20.22 2.35 1.79
N ALA A 13 -19.86 2.06 0.54
CA ALA A 13 -18.85 1.08 0.19
C ALA A 13 -18.00 1.65 -0.95
N ALA A 14 -16.68 1.46 -0.85
CA ALA A 14 -15.72 1.84 -1.87
C ALA A 14 -14.85 0.64 -2.24
N TYR A 15 -14.61 0.45 -3.53
CA TYR A 15 -13.75 -0.60 -4.07
C TYR A 15 -12.79 0.00 -5.08
N PHE A 16 -11.51 -0.31 -4.93
CA PHE A 16 -10.45 0.13 -5.83
C PHE A 16 -9.61 -1.08 -6.27
N ASN A 17 -9.40 -1.17 -7.58
CA ASN A 17 -8.55 -2.17 -8.21
C ASN A 17 -7.81 -1.50 -9.38
N GLY A 18 -6.71 -0.82 -9.06
CA GLY A 18 -5.86 -0.13 -10.03
C GLY A 18 -4.73 -1.02 -10.53
N THR A 19 -4.45 -0.95 -11.82
CA THR A 19 -3.25 -1.55 -12.40
C THR A 19 -2.12 -0.52 -12.36
N TRP A 20 -0.94 -0.90 -11.87
CA TRP A 20 0.22 -0.02 -11.92
C TRP A 20 0.54 0.41 -13.35
N GLU A 21 0.94 1.66 -13.54
CA GLU A 21 1.46 2.14 -14.84
C GLU A 21 2.64 1.26 -15.27
N GLU A 22 3.53 1.02 -14.31
CA GLU A 22 4.69 0.13 -14.42
C GLU A 22 4.51 -1.09 -13.49
N PRO A 23 4.06 -2.25 -13.99
CA PRO A 23 3.88 -3.45 -13.18
C PRO A 23 5.20 -4.01 -12.65
N PHE A 24 5.17 -4.53 -11.42
CA PHE A 24 6.27 -5.29 -10.83
C PHE A 24 6.41 -6.66 -11.50
N GLU A 25 7.66 -7.07 -11.76
CA GLU A 25 7.97 -8.44 -12.20
C GLU A 25 7.81 -9.40 -11.02
N ARG A 26 7.10 -10.52 -11.21
CA ARG A 26 6.83 -11.45 -10.11
C ARG A 26 8.10 -12.17 -9.67
N GLU A 27 8.99 -12.40 -10.60
CA GLU A 27 10.27 -13.07 -10.44
C GLU A 27 11.21 -12.29 -9.52
N GLU A 28 11.03 -10.96 -9.47
CA GLU A 28 11.79 -10.05 -8.60
C GLU A 28 11.17 -9.89 -7.20
N THR A 29 10.02 -10.53 -6.96
CA THR A 29 9.40 -10.56 -5.63
C THR A 29 10.07 -11.62 -4.76
N ARG A 30 10.60 -11.21 -3.61
CA ARG A 30 11.33 -12.09 -2.69
C ARG A 30 11.07 -11.72 -1.23
N ASP A 31 11.36 -12.65 -0.33
CA ASP A 31 11.22 -12.43 1.10
C ASP A 31 12.35 -11.55 1.63
N ASP A 32 12.00 -10.35 2.10
CA ASP A 32 12.93 -9.39 2.70
C ASP A 32 12.48 -8.97 4.12
N PRO A 33 13.42 -8.56 5.00
CA PRO A 33 13.10 -8.15 6.36
C PRO A 33 12.26 -6.87 6.42
N PHE A 34 11.15 -6.91 7.17
CA PHE A 34 10.33 -5.76 7.53
C PHE A 34 10.39 -5.52 9.04
N HIS A 35 10.68 -4.28 9.45
CA HIS A 35 10.80 -3.90 10.85
C HIS A 35 9.47 -3.39 11.40
N LEU A 36 8.98 -4.04 12.46
CA LEU A 36 7.73 -3.70 13.13
C LEU A 36 7.96 -2.67 14.25
N GLU A 37 6.88 -1.99 14.65
CA GLU A 37 6.92 -0.96 15.70
C GLU A 37 7.38 -1.51 17.05
N ASP A 38 7.07 -2.78 17.34
CA ASP A 38 7.50 -3.47 18.57
C ASP A 38 8.99 -3.86 18.57
N GLY A 39 9.74 -3.47 17.53
CA GLY A 39 11.16 -3.75 17.37
C GLY A 39 11.47 -5.13 16.81
N THR A 40 10.45 -5.97 16.56
CA THR A 40 10.65 -7.27 15.92
C THR A 40 10.81 -7.13 14.41
N THR A 41 11.35 -8.16 13.76
CA THR A 41 11.54 -8.19 12.31
C THR A 41 10.89 -9.44 11.74
N LYS A 42 10.19 -9.28 10.62
CA LYS A 42 9.52 -10.37 9.91
C LYS A 42 9.87 -10.32 8.43
N ASN A 43 10.19 -11.47 7.85
CA ASN A 43 10.34 -11.56 6.40
C ASN A 43 8.97 -11.48 5.73
N ILE A 44 8.83 -10.59 4.75
CA ILE A 44 7.63 -10.42 3.93
C ILE A 44 7.99 -10.48 2.45
N SER A 45 7.03 -10.94 1.66
CA SER A 45 7.13 -10.93 0.19
C SER A 45 7.16 -9.48 -0.31
N THR A 46 8.37 -8.99 -0.59
CA THR A 46 8.65 -7.62 -1.00
C THR A 46 8.84 -7.58 -2.51
N MET A 47 8.07 -6.74 -3.18
CA MET A 47 8.17 -6.53 -4.63
C MET A 47 9.35 -5.58 -4.94
N HIS A 48 10.02 -5.81 -6.07
CA HIS A 48 11.15 -4.99 -6.50
C HIS A 48 10.95 -4.47 -7.92
N ILE A 49 11.35 -3.23 -8.13
CA ILE A 49 11.44 -2.59 -9.44
C ILE A 49 12.52 -1.51 -9.39
N SER A 50 13.28 -1.34 -10.47
CA SER A 50 14.28 -0.27 -10.60
C SER A 50 14.00 0.52 -11.86
N LYS A 51 13.37 1.69 -11.70
CA LYS A 51 13.01 2.63 -12.78
C LYS A 51 13.08 4.07 -12.25
N GLU A 52 12.90 5.03 -13.15
CA GLU A 52 12.75 6.44 -12.79
C GLU A 52 11.36 6.69 -12.19
N TYR A 53 11.32 7.23 -10.97
CA TYR A 53 10.11 7.62 -10.26
C TYR A 53 10.29 8.99 -9.63
N SER A 54 9.20 9.72 -9.38
CA SER A 54 9.23 10.87 -8.49
C SER A 54 9.48 10.39 -7.06
N TYR A 55 10.55 10.85 -6.43
CA TYR A 55 10.87 10.54 -5.03
C TYR A 55 11.59 11.71 -4.36
N GLY A 56 11.64 11.70 -3.03
CA GLY A 56 12.38 12.72 -2.30
C GLY A 56 12.35 12.56 -0.80
N ILE A 57 12.90 13.55 -0.10
CA ILE A 57 12.97 13.60 1.36
C ILE A 57 12.09 14.75 1.85
N LEU A 58 11.28 14.48 2.86
CA LEU A 58 10.45 15.44 3.58
C LEU A 58 11.10 15.69 4.95
N GLU A 59 12.00 16.68 4.99
CA GLU A 59 12.82 16.98 6.17
C GLU A 59 11.98 17.34 7.40
N ASP A 60 10.94 18.17 7.22
CA ASP A 60 10.08 18.65 8.30
C ASP A 60 9.39 17.52 9.08
N VAL A 61 9.16 16.38 8.43
CA VAL A 61 8.53 15.19 9.03
C VAL A 61 9.46 13.98 9.08
N LYS A 62 10.75 14.15 8.76
CA LYS A 62 11.77 13.09 8.75
C LYS A 62 11.35 11.85 7.96
N ALA A 63 10.76 12.05 6.78
CA ALA A 63 10.24 10.96 5.95
C ALA A 63 10.83 10.98 4.54
N LYS A 64 10.64 9.88 3.80
CA LYS A 64 10.90 9.78 2.36
C LYS A 64 9.58 9.52 1.65
N PHE A 65 9.42 10.05 0.44
CA PHE A 65 8.28 9.75 -0.42
C PHE A 65 8.73 9.15 -1.75
N ALA A 66 7.85 8.38 -2.36
CA ALA A 66 7.94 7.90 -3.73
C ALA A 66 6.54 7.84 -4.33
N GLU A 67 6.39 8.20 -5.60
CA GLU A 67 5.12 8.14 -6.33
C GLU A 67 5.08 6.91 -7.23
N LEU A 68 4.04 6.10 -7.08
CA LEU A 68 3.78 4.92 -7.90
C LEU A 68 2.43 5.11 -8.62
N PRO A 69 2.42 5.52 -9.90
CA PRO A 69 1.18 5.80 -10.62
C PRO A 69 0.43 4.52 -11.00
N TYR A 70 -0.89 4.63 -11.04
CA TYR A 70 -1.78 3.65 -11.67
C TYR A 70 -2.16 4.13 -13.08
N LYS A 71 -2.59 3.18 -13.92
CA LYS A 71 -3.20 3.42 -15.25
C LYS A 71 -4.61 4.00 -15.14
#